data_AF-A0AA36FSV1-F1
#
_entry.id   AF-A0AA36FSV1-F1
#
_cell.length_a   1.000
_cell.length_b   1.000
_cell.length_c   1.000
_cell.angle_alpha   90.00
_cell.angle_beta   90.00
_cell.angle_gamma   90.00
#
_symmetry.space_group_name_H-M   'P 1'
#
loop_
_entity.id
_entity.type
_entity.pdbx_description
1 polymer ?
#
loop_
_entity_poly.entity_id
_entity_poly.type
_entity_poly.pdbx_seq_one_letter_code
_entity_poly.pdbx_strand_id
1 'polypeptide(L)'
;MNRYYSRRLAGIRLVHDQQLEVENILRQGKMTAENLSRSVDLPYTPQSDYRFEEEASIEFAQSHEAIGVQLADIVAGTVMRYFRDTDAGTPVSSELREAMMRLIDEGDERRGYGLNQVVATVNVRHAE
;
A
#
# COMPACT_ATOMS: atom_id res chain seq x y z
N MET A 1 9.02 -0.65 -0.67
CA MET A 1 9.35 -0.26 -2.06
C MET A 1 10.71 0.43 -2.22
N ASN A 2 10.93 1.65 -1.73
CA ASN A 2 12.19 2.38 -1.99
C ASN A 2 13.45 1.64 -1.49
N ARG A 3 13.36 1.06 -0.28
CA ARG A 3 14.38 0.16 0.28
C ARG A 3 14.62 -1.11 -0.56
N TYR A 4 13.54 -1.70 -1.09
CA TYR A 4 13.59 -2.92 -1.90
C TYR A 4 14.40 -2.69 -3.19
N TYR A 5 14.16 -1.58 -3.88
CA TYR A 5 14.86 -1.20 -5.10
C TYR A 5 16.15 -0.42 -4.86
N SER A 6 16.64 -0.38 -3.61
CA SER A 6 17.87 0.33 -3.26
C SER A 6 17.89 1.78 -3.77
N ARG A 7 16.79 2.51 -3.57
CA ARG A 7 16.62 3.95 -3.90
C ARG A 7 16.52 4.29 -5.39
N ARG A 8 16.59 3.29 -6.26
CA ARG A 8 16.59 3.44 -7.71
C ARG A 8 15.25 2.98 -8.28
N LEU A 9 14.32 3.91 -8.35
CA LEU A 9 12.95 3.65 -8.80
C LEU A 9 12.71 3.97 -10.28
N ALA A 10 13.76 4.26 -11.06
CA ALA A 10 13.58 4.47 -12.49
C ALA A 10 12.94 3.23 -13.14
N GLY A 11 11.93 3.47 -13.99
CA GLY A 11 11.17 2.41 -14.65
C GLY A 11 10.09 1.75 -13.79
N ILE A 12 9.98 2.09 -12.50
CA ILE A 12 8.84 1.67 -11.67
C ILE A 12 7.64 2.58 -11.95
N ARG A 13 6.49 1.96 -12.21
CA ARG A 13 5.21 2.63 -12.45
C ARG A 13 4.28 2.39 -11.27
N LEU A 14 3.91 3.46 -10.58
CA LEU A 14 2.83 3.44 -9.59
C LEU A 14 1.51 3.66 -10.31
N VAL A 15 0.65 2.65 -10.32
CA VAL A 15 -0.66 2.73 -10.96
C VAL A 15 -1.73 2.74 -9.89
N HIS A 16 -2.61 3.74 -9.93
CA HIS A 16 -3.76 3.86 -9.04
C HIS A 16 -5.05 3.96 -9.85
N ASP A 17 -6.18 3.52 -9.27
CA ASP A 17 -7.49 3.73 -9.89
C ASP A 17 -7.78 5.22 -10.06
N GLN A 18 -8.49 5.58 -11.14
CA GLN A 18 -8.77 6.96 -11.44
C GLN A 18 -9.86 7.52 -10.53
N GLN A 19 -9.46 8.42 -9.61
CA GLN A 19 -10.38 9.13 -8.72
C GLN A 19 -10.01 10.62 -8.69
N LEU A 20 -10.76 11.45 -9.44
CA LEU A 20 -10.44 12.86 -9.73
C LEU A 20 -10.10 13.70 -8.48
N GLU A 21 -10.79 13.44 -7.37
CA GLU A 21 -10.61 14.18 -6.11
C GLU A 21 -9.29 13.84 -5.39
N VAL A 22 -8.74 12.65 -5.64
CA VAL A 22 -7.60 12.09 -4.90
C VAL A 22 -6.30 12.16 -5.70
N GLU A 23 -6.35 12.27 -7.03
CA GLU A 23 -5.15 12.31 -7.88
C GLU A 23 -4.16 13.39 -7.46
N ASN A 24 -4.65 14.62 -7.24
CA ASN A 24 -3.81 15.75 -6.84
C ASN A 24 -3.17 15.52 -5.47
N ILE A 25 -3.90 14.90 -4.53
CA ILE A 25 -3.40 14.56 -3.20
C ILE A 25 -2.26 13.54 -3.33
N LEU A 26 -2.43 12.50 -4.15
CA LEU A 26 -1.42 11.47 -4.35
C LEU A 26 -0.18 12.00 -5.08
N ARG A 27 -0.36 12.84 -6.10
CA ARG A 27 0.75 13.52 -6.79
C ARG A 27 1.52 14.41 -5.81
N GLN A 28 0.83 15.21 -5.00
CA GLN A 28 1.46 16.08 -4.01
C GLN A 28 2.15 15.28 -2.89
N GLY A 29 1.52 14.20 -2.43
CA GLY A 29 2.09 13.30 -1.42
C GLY A 29 3.38 12.65 -1.90
N LYS A 30 3.39 12.15 -3.14
CA LYS A 30 4.59 11.60 -3.80
C LYS A 30 5.70 12.66 -3.89
N MET A 31 5.40 13.84 -4.44
CA MET A 31 6.38 14.92 -4.55
C MET A 31 6.93 15.34 -3.18
N THR A 32 6.08 15.41 -2.15
CA THR A 32 6.51 15.74 -0.78
C THR A 32 7.45 14.67 -0.24
N ALA A 33 7.12 13.39 -0.42
CA ALA A 33 7.94 12.28 0.05
C ALA A 33 9.32 12.24 -0.64
N GLU A 34 9.35 12.44 -1.96
CA GLU A 34 10.60 12.39 -2.76
C GLU A 34 11.52 13.58 -2.46
N ASN A 35 10.94 14.75 -2.19
CA ASN A 35 11.70 15.95 -1.81
C ASN A 35 12.12 15.98 -0.33
N LEU A 36 11.61 15.07 0.51
CA LEU A 36 11.88 15.08 1.95
C LEU A 36 13.37 14.92 2.27
N SER A 37 14.11 14.13 1.48
CA SER A 37 15.57 13.96 1.64
C SER A 37 16.40 15.21 1.43
N ARG A 38 15.84 16.27 0.83
CA ARG A 38 16.51 17.58 0.70
C ARG A 38 16.53 18.36 2.01
N SER A 39 15.79 17.90 3.02
CA SER A 39 15.87 18.40 4.39
C SER A 39 16.94 17.65 5.18
N VAL A 40 17.73 18.37 5.98
CA VAL A 40 18.97 17.87 6.61
C VAL A 40 18.68 16.80 7.68
N ASP A 41 17.48 16.78 8.25
CA ASP A 41 17.06 15.82 9.28
C ASP A 41 15.81 15.03 8.84
N LEU A 42 16.03 13.82 8.33
CA LEU A 42 14.94 12.88 8.06
C LEU A 42 14.42 12.29 9.38
N PRO A 43 13.08 12.16 9.56
CA PRO A 43 12.53 11.46 10.71
C PRO A 43 12.97 9.99 10.70
N TYR A 44 13.24 9.44 11.90
CA TYR A 44 13.51 8.01 12.04
C TYR A 44 12.26 7.22 11.64
N THR A 45 12.36 6.52 10.52
CA THR A 45 11.27 5.70 9.97
C THR A 45 11.81 4.28 9.72
N PRO A 46 11.65 3.35 10.67
CA PRO A 46 12.36 2.06 10.64
C PRO A 46 12.03 1.19 9.41
N GLN A 47 10.85 1.39 8.82
CA GLN A 47 10.33 0.62 7.69
C GLN A 47 10.20 1.44 6.39
N SER A 48 10.60 2.72 6.41
CA SER A 48 10.53 3.59 5.24
C SER A 48 11.91 4.14 4.88
N ASP A 49 12.17 4.33 3.59
CA ASP A 49 13.36 5.03 3.11
C ASP A 49 12.90 6.23 2.28
N TYR A 50 13.13 7.44 2.78
CA TYR A 50 12.79 8.70 2.11
C TYR A 50 13.96 9.30 1.32
N ARG A 51 15.08 8.56 1.18
CA ARG A 51 16.20 8.96 0.33
C ARG A 51 16.02 8.36 -1.05
N PHE A 52 15.89 9.19 -2.07
CA PHE A 52 15.66 8.76 -3.44
C PHE A 52 16.87 9.10 -4.30
N GLU A 53 17.34 8.13 -5.08
CA GLU A 53 18.35 8.36 -6.13
C GLU A 53 17.66 8.52 -7.49
N GLU A 54 16.55 7.80 -7.69
CA GLU A 54 15.68 7.91 -8.86
C GLU A 54 14.22 7.83 -8.42
N GLU A 55 13.33 8.45 -9.20
CA GLU A 55 11.90 8.58 -8.89
C GLU A 55 11.05 7.61 -9.74
N ALA A 56 9.98 7.09 -9.16
CA ALA A 56 8.97 6.31 -9.89
C ALA A 56 8.02 7.24 -10.66
N SER A 57 7.36 6.75 -11.71
CA SER A 57 6.19 7.47 -12.27
C SER A 57 4.93 7.18 -11.44
N ILE A 58 3.96 8.11 -11.47
CA ILE A 58 2.61 7.85 -10.98
C ILE A 58 1.59 8.10 -12.09
N GLU A 59 0.77 7.10 -12.33
CA GLU A 59 -0.23 7.03 -13.39
C GLU A 59 -1.59 6.66 -12.78
N PHE A 60 -2.65 7.23 -13.34
CA PHE A 60 -4.02 6.94 -12.96
C PHE A 60 -4.70 6.28 -14.14
N ALA A 61 -5.26 5.10 -13.92
CA ALA A 61 -5.90 4.30 -14.95
C ALA A 61 -7.31 3.96 -14.53
N GLN A 62 -8.23 3.90 -15.49
CA GLN A 62 -9.57 3.39 -15.20
C GLN A 62 -9.48 1.89 -14.95
N SER A 63 -10.18 1.41 -13.92
CA SER A 63 -10.15 -0.01 -13.53
C SER A 63 -10.39 -0.98 -14.71
N HIS A 64 -11.30 -0.67 -15.63
CA HIS A 64 -11.57 -1.53 -16.79
C HIS A 64 -10.45 -1.56 -17.85
N GLU A 65 -9.49 -0.63 -17.79
CA GLU A 65 -8.36 -0.53 -18.72
C GLU A 65 -7.07 -1.16 -18.17
N ALA A 66 -7.03 -1.47 -16.86
CA ALA A 66 -5.84 -2.01 -16.20
C ALA A 66 -6.16 -3.21 -15.28
N ILE A 67 -5.80 -4.42 -15.72
CA ILE A 67 -5.98 -5.67 -14.95
C ILE A 67 -5.33 -5.57 -13.56
N GLY A 68 -4.17 -4.91 -13.45
CA GLY A 68 -3.50 -4.72 -12.16
C GLY A 68 -4.34 -3.92 -11.15
N VAL A 69 -5.11 -2.93 -11.63
CA VAL A 69 -6.02 -2.14 -10.78
C VAL A 69 -7.19 -3.00 -10.33
N GLN A 70 -7.79 -3.78 -11.24
CA GLN A 70 -8.89 -4.71 -10.88
C GLN A 70 -8.47 -5.73 -9.83
N LEU A 71 -7.25 -6.29 -9.96
CA LEU A 71 -6.70 -7.20 -8.97
C LEU A 71 -6.47 -6.49 -7.63
N ALA A 72 -5.95 -5.26 -7.65
CA ALA A 72 -5.78 -4.46 -6.43
C ALA A 72 -7.13 -4.20 -5.73
N ASP A 73 -8.20 -3.91 -6.47
CA ASP A 73 -9.55 -3.70 -5.92
C ASP A 73 -10.12 -4.97 -5.29
N ILE A 74 -9.93 -6.13 -5.94
CA ILE A 74 -10.35 -7.42 -5.38
C ILE A 74 -9.61 -7.69 -4.07
N VAL A 75 -8.29 -7.48 -4.04
CA VAL A 75 -7.47 -7.68 -2.84
C VAL A 75 -7.92 -6.69 -1.75
N ALA A 76 -8.04 -5.40 -2.06
CA ALA A 76 -8.46 -4.38 -1.10
C ALA A 76 -9.86 -4.66 -0.54
N GLY A 77 -10.83 -5.01 -1.38
CA GLY A 77 -12.18 -5.38 -0.97
C GLY A 77 -12.21 -6.64 -0.11
N THR A 78 -11.39 -7.64 -0.44
CA THR A 78 -11.24 -8.88 0.33
C THR A 78 -10.70 -8.59 1.73
N VAL A 79 -9.63 -7.81 1.82
CA VAL A 79 -9.01 -7.37 3.07
C VAL A 79 -10.01 -6.60 3.94
N MET A 80 -10.66 -5.58 3.36
CA MET A 80 -11.63 -4.74 4.08
C MET A 80 -12.82 -5.56 4.59
N ARG A 81 -13.33 -6.49 3.77
CA ARG A 81 -14.41 -7.38 4.18
C ARG A 81 -13.97 -8.28 5.32
N TYR A 82 -12.78 -8.88 5.25
CA TYR A 82 -12.26 -9.74 6.31
C TYR A 82 -12.21 -9.01 7.66
N PHE A 83 -11.63 -7.82 7.71
CA PHE A 83 -11.54 -7.06 8.95
C PHE A 83 -12.90 -6.61 9.47
N ARG A 84 -13.77 -6.11 8.58
CA ARG A 84 -15.12 -5.67 8.97
C ARG A 84 -15.95 -6.83 9.51
N ASP A 85 -15.95 -7.97 8.83
CA ASP A 85 -16.75 -9.13 9.24
C ASP A 85 -16.21 -9.70 10.56
N THR A 86 -14.88 -9.71 10.75
CA THR A 86 -14.23 -10.10 12.02
C THR A 86 -14.61 -9.14 13.17
N ASP A 87 -14.53 -7.83 12.95
CA ASP A 87 -14.87 -6.80 13.94
C ASP A 87 -16.35 -6.84 14.34
N ALA A 88 -17.24 -7.13 13.38
CA ALA A 88 -18.66 -7.29 13.62
C ALA A 88 -19.05 -8.63 14.27
N GLY A 89 -18.09 -9.51 14.58
CA GLY A 89 -18.35 -10.87 15.05
C GLY A 89 -19.10 -11.75 14.04
N THR A 90 -19.08 -11.37 12.76
CA THR A 90 -19.73 -12.11 11.68
C THR A 90 -18.84 -13.31 11.30
N PRO A 91 -19.39 -14.51 11.15
CA PRO A 91 -18.61 -15.68 10.73
C PRO A 91 -17.92 -15.44 9.38
N VAL A 92 -16.59 -15.56 9.40
CA VAL A 92 -15.75 -15.52 8.19
C VAL A 92 -15.55 -16.94 7.69
N SER A 93 -15.64 -17.15 6.37
CA SER A 93 -15.41 -18.48 5.79
C SER A 93 -13.97 -18.94 5.96
N SER A 94 -13.75 -20.25 6.03
CA SER A 94 -12.43 -20.86 6.13
C SER A 94 -11.49 -20.43 5.01
N GLU A 95 -12.02 -20.33 3.79
CA GLU A 95 -11.26 -20.00 2.58
C GLU A 95 -10.81 -18.55 2.60
N LEU A 96 -11.69 -17.63 3.03
CA LEU A 96 -11.33 -16.21 3.16
C LEU A 96 -10.28 -16.02 4.26
N ARG A 97 -10.44 -16.70 5.40
CA ARG A 97 -9.46 -16.67 6.48
C ARG A 97 -8.10 -17.19 6.01
N GLU A 98 -8.07 -18.31 5.29
CA GLU A 98 -6.83 -18.90 4.76
C GLU A 98 -6.16 -17.97 3.75
N ALA A 99 -6.91 -17.41 2.80
CA ALA A 99 -6.39 -16.47 1.82
C ALA A 99 -5.77 -15.23 2.50
N MET A 100 -6.41 -14.72 3.55
CA MET A 100 -5.91 -13.59 4.31
C MET A 100 -4.63 -13.89 5.09
N MET A 101 -4.54 -15.05 5.74
CA MET A 101 -3.30 -15.46 6.43
C MET A 101 -2.15 -15.59 5.44
N ARG A 102 -2.38 -16.21 4.27
CA ARG A 102 -1.36 -16.30 3.21
C ARG A 102 -0.91 -14.92 2.72
N LEU A 103 -1.84 -13.98 2.54
CA LEU A 103 -1.51 -12.60 2.14
C LEU A 103 -0.66 -11.86 3.19
N ILE A 104 -0.90 -12.13 4.48
CA ILE A 104 -0.13 -11.55 5.59
C ILE A 104 1.28 -12.19 5.64
N ASP A 105 1.36 -13.51 5.47
CA ASP A 105 2.60 -14.28 5.59
C ASP A 105 3.58 -14.06 4.41
N GLU A 106 3.10 -13.61 3.24
CA GLU A 106 3.93 -13.41 2.04
C GLU A 106 4.78 -12.10 2.09
N GLY A 107 4.70 -11.34 3.18
CA GLY A 107 5.48 -10.11 3.37
C GLY A 107 6.91 -10.34 3.87
N ASP A 108 7.86 -9.49 3.43
CA ASP A 108 9.18 -9.35 4.04
C ASP A 108 9.39 -7.88 4.45
N GLU A 109 9.14 -7.60 5.73
CA GLU A 109 9.32 -6.27 6.31
C GLU A 109 10.76 -5.76 6.18
N ARG A 110 11.76 -6.65 6.31
CA ARG A 110 13.18 -6.26 6.27
C ARG A 110 13.57 -5.76 4.88
N ARG A 111 12.96 -6.32 3.84
CA ARG A 111 13.14 -5.91 2.44
C ARG A 111 12.13 -4.85 1.98
N GLY A 112 11.06 -4.61 2.75
CA GLY A 112 9.99 -3.70 2.39
C GLY A 112 9.19 -4.19 1.17
N TYR A 113 8.93 -5.51 1.16
CA TYR A 113 8.18 -6.27 0.15
C TYR A 113 6.92 -6.87 0.78
N GLY A 114 5.84 -6.98 0.02
CA GLY A 114 4.56 -7.52 0.48
C GLY A 114 3.40 -6.55 0.31
N LEU A 115 2.27 -6.89 0.95
CA LEU A 115 1.04 -6.10 0.92
C LEU A 115 1.01 -5.11 2.10
N ASN A 116 1.06 -3.81 1.83
CA ASN A 116 0.90 -2.79 2.87
C ASN A 116 -0.58 -2.44 3.06
N GLN A 117 -1.18 -2.91 4.15
CA GLN A 117 -2.59 -2.67 4.45
C GLN A 117 -2.72 -1.52 5.45
N VAL A 118 -3.26 -0.40 4.99
CA VAL A 118 -3.55 0.76 5.85
C VAL A 118 -5.03 0.71 6.23
N VAL A 119 -5.30 0.27 7.45
CA VAL A 119 -6.65 0.23 8.04
C VAL A 119 -6.79 1.31 9.10
N ALA A 120 -8.02 1.75 9.36
CA ALA A 120 -8.29 2.74 10.40
C ALA A 120 -7.79 2.23 11.76
N THR A 121 -7.09 3.07 12.52
CA THR A 121 -6.46 2.70 13.81
C THR A 121 -7.44 2.06 14.80
N VAL A 122 -8.72 2.45 14.73
CA VAL A 122 -9.79 1.87 15.56
C VAL A 122 -10.00 0.37 15.29
N ASN A 123 -9.81 -0.09 14.05
CA ASN A 123 -9.99 -1.49 13.64
C ASN A 123 -8.79 -2.38 14.00
N VAL A 124 -7.65 -1.80 14.39
CA VAL A 124 -6.42 -2.56 14.74
C VAL A 124 -6.35 -2.85 16.25
N ARG A 125 -7.02 -2.06 17.09
CA ARG A 125 -6.93 -2.17 18.56
C ARG A 125 -7.86 -3.21 19.19
N HIS A 126 -8.61 -3.96 18.39
CA HIS A 126 -9.58 -4.96 18.85
C HIS A 126 -9.26 -6.39 18.43
N ALA A 127 -8.08 -6.64 17.86
CA ALA A 127 -7.55 -7.98 17.69
C ALA A 127 -6.89 -8.45 19.01
N GLU A 128 -7.71 -8.90 19.96
CA GLU A 128 -7.27 -9.73 21.10
C GLU A 128 -7.45 -11.23 20.78
#